data_AF-A0A938KT83-F1
#
_entry.id   AF-A0A938KT83-F1
#
_cell.length_a   1.000
_cell.length_b   1.000
_cell.length_c   1.000
_cell.angle_alpha   90.00
_cell.angle_beta   90.00
_cell.angle_gamma   90.00
#
_symmetry.space_group_name_H-M   'P 1'
#
loop_
_entity.id
_entity.type
_entity.pdbx_description
1 polymer ?
#
loop_
_entity_poly.entity_id
_entity_poly.type
_entity_poly.pdbx_seq_one_letter_code
_entity_poly.pdbx_strand_id
1 'polypeptide(L)'
;MVTPTVGTYYLDPYYNLKEEIWNTDPGSSALNLNAVFSRQNNAAQAWLDRILVQGRPRIQPDVWPSSQVFYNVSTLGAQPTQYRWPAVSQPHQIWDITLPWAATAYPLEDLQINGANYQQILVPGDRLRHLCFIKGNSFASPMSLSLVPNQNLMGDSSADMVIVTPRAFLGQATQIATTHHQHDGLKINIVHPDDLYREFSSGRRDLVAIRDYLRMLYHRSTPQSSTGPSLKYLLLLGSTSYDALNVMPGNLNHIPTFQSYNSRDPLGSYCSDAFFGLMDSTEGAFGDGSGDRMDLGIGRIPVRDAGQATAMVRKIQEYLDPSKRGPWRNEFVFVADDQDYNIHLNDCAELVRHTETQYPQGLVRKIYADAYEQESRPGGARYPAVNDRINRSMQEGCLVMAYMGHGGV
;
A
#
# COMPACT_ATOMS: atom_id res chain seq x y z
N MET A 1 3.11 1.04 -32.61
CA MET A 1 2.00 1.74 -31.93
C MET A 1 2.29 3.24 -31.90
N VAL A 2 1.29 4.10 -32.12
CA VAL A 2 1.41 5.54 -31.75
C VAL A 2 1.23 5.65 -30.24
N THR A 3 2.19 6.26 -29.57
CA THR A 3 2.22 6.41 -28.11
C THR A 3 1.53 7.71 -27.71
N PRO A 4 0.54 7.67 -26.80
CA PRO A 4 -0.17 8.87 -26.35
C PRO A 4 0.77 9.83 -25.60
N THR A 5 0.78 11.11 -25.99
CA THR A 5 1.61 12.16 -25.39
C THR A 5 1.09 12.57 -24.02
N VAL A 6 1.99 12.69 -23.04
CA VAL A 6 1.72 13.33 -21.75
C VAL A 6 1.86 14.85 -21.95
N GLY A 7 0.97 15.65 -21.33
CA GLY A 7 1.07 17.10 -21.38
C GLY A 7 2.19 17.65 -20.48
N THR A 8 2.31 18.97 -20.37
CA THR A 8 3.38 19.64 -19.61
C THR A 8 2.88 20.48 -18.43
N TYR A 9 1.57 20.52 -18.21
CA TYR A 9 0.97 21.19 -17.07
C TYR A 9 1.13 20.32 -15.81
N TYR A 10 1.26 20.94 -14.63
CA TYR A 10 1.59 20.19 -13.41
C TYR A 10 0.47 19.27 -12.92
N LEU A 11 -0.77 19.48 -13.41
CA LEU A 11 -1.91 18.59 -13.19
C LEU A 11 -2.07 17.54 -14.31
N ASP A 12 -1.19 17.54 -15.32
CA ASP A 12 -1.29 16.53 -16.38
C ASP A 12 -0.93 15.13 -15.86
N PRO A 13 -1.51 14.06 -16.43
CA PRO A 13 -1.23 12.70 -16.00
C PRO A 13 0.24 12.33 -16.13
N TYR A 14 0.82 11.63 -15.16
CA TYR A 14 2.24 11.22 -15.18
C TYR A 14 2.61 10.32 -16.36
N TYR A 15 1.67 9.50 -16.83
CA TYR A 15 1.85 8.61 -17.99
C TYR A 15 0.51 8.32 -18.67
N ASN A 16 0.55 7.81 -19.90
CA ASN A 16 -0.62 7.33 -20.60
C ASN A 16 -0.50 5.82 -20.88
N LEU A 17 -1.55 5.06 -20.56
CA LEU A 17 -1.64 3.64 -20.89
C LEU A 17 -2.17 3.44 -22.30
N LYS A 18 -1.65 2.40 -22.95
CA LYS A 18 -2.18 1.91 -24.21
C LYS A 18 -2.19 0.39 -24.20
N GLU A 19 -3.38 -0.18 -24.37
CA GLU A 19 -3.60 -1.61 -24.53
C GLU A 19 -4.14 -1.85 -25.94
N GLU A 20 -3.59 -2.85 -26.63
CA GLU A 20 -4.09 -3.32 -27.91
C GLU A 20 -4.28 -4.84 -27.83
N ILE A 21 -5.45 -5.31 -28.28
CA ILE A 21 -5.82 -6.71 -28.32
C ILE A 21 -5.97 -7.11 -29.78
N TRP A 22 -5.23 -8.13 -30.20
CA TRP A 22 -5.36 -8.72 -31.53
C TRP A 22 -5.77 -10.17 -31.43
N ASN A 23 -6.67 -10.57 -32.33
CA ASN A 23 -6.98 -11.98 -32.56
C ASN A 23 -6.38 -12.36 -33.91
N THR A 24 -5.43 -13.28 -33.92
CA THR A 24 -4.79 -13.76 -35.14
C THR A 24 -4.61 -15.28 -35.06
N ASP A 25 -4.83 -15.96 -36.19
CA ASP A 25 -4.29 -17.29 -36.39
C ASP A 25 -2.91 -17.10 -37.02
N PRO A 26 -1.80 -17.46 -36.34
CA PRO A 26 -0.46 -17.26 -36.85
C PRO A 26 -0.20 -18.00 -38.18
N GLY A 27 -1.08 -18.93 -38.60
CA GLY A 27 -1.00 -19.64 -39.87
C GLY A 27 0.28 -20.47 -40.05
N SER A 28 1.07 -20.58 -38.97
CA SER A 28 2.40 -21.18 -38.91
C SER A 28 2.68 -21.62 -37.49
N SER A 29 3.73 -22.44 -37.31
CA SER A 29 4.16 -22.92 -36.00
C SER A 29 4.90 -21.87 -35.16
N ALA A 30 5.21 -20.69 -35.72
CA ALA A 30 5.95 -19.63 -35.05
C ALA A 30 5.09 -18.37 -34.91
N LEU A 31 4.91 -17.88 -33.69
CA LEU A 31 4.29 -16.59 -33.42
C LEU A 31 5.40 -15.53 -33.25
N ASN A 32 5.58 -14.68 -34.26
CA ASN A 32 6.53 -13.57 -34.20
C ASN A 32 5.82 -12.29 -33.74
N LEU A 33 6.26 -11.73 -32.61
CA LEU A 33 5.71 -10.51 -32.02
C LEU A 33 6.75 -9.40 -32.12
N ASN A 34 6.38 -8.26 -32.70
CA ASN A 34 7.25 -7.08 -32.83
C ASN A 34 6.57 -5.85 -32.22
N ALA A 35 7.23 -5.22 -31.25
CA ALA A 35 6.78 -3.99 -30.61
C ALA A 35 7.72 -2.83 -31.00
N VAL A 36 7.20 -1.85 -31.75
CA VAL A 36 7.95 -0.67 -32.19
C VAL A 36 7.46 0.57 -31.44
N PHE A 37 8.37 1.24 -30.74
CA PHE A 37 8.16 2.53 -30.07
C PHE A 37 8.79 3.67 -30.88
N SER A 38 7.95 4.50 -31.50
CA SER A 38 8.39 5.67 -32.26
C SER A 38 8.37 6.91 -31.36
N ARG A 39 9.56 7.37 -30.93
CA ARG A 39 9.71 8.53 -30.05
C ARG A 39 9.34 9.83 -30.78
N GLN A 40 8.55 10.68 -30.13
CA GLN A 40 8.21 12.03 -30.64
C GLN A 40 9.37 13.02 -30.42
N ASN A 41 10.18 12.82 -29.38
CA ASN A 41 11.37 13.61 -29.07
C ASN A 41 12.39 12.78 -28.27
N ASN A 42 13.58 13.33 -28.01
CA ASN A 42 14.66 12.62 -27.31
C ASN A 42 14.36 12.32 -25.83
N ALA A 43 13.42 13.04 -25.21
CA ALA A 43 13.02 12.83 -23.82
C ALA A 43 11.91 11.77 -23.67
N ALA A 44 11.26 11.36 -24.76
CA ALA A 44 10.16 10.41 -24.72
C ALA A 44 10.62 9.03 -24.23
N GLN A 45 9.98 8.55 -23.16
CA GLN A 45 10.19 7.24 -22.57
C GLN A 45 8.91 6.38 -22.69
N ALA A 46 9.07 5.07 -22.76
CA ALA A 46 7.98 4.11 -22.72
C ALA A 46 8.46 2.81 -22.06
N TRP A 47 7.56 2.16 -21.33
CA TRP A 47 7.80 0.88 -20.66
C TRP A 47 6.81 -0.15 -21.19
N LEU A 48 7.30 -1.33 -21.54
CA LEU A 48 6.46 -2.48 -21.86
C LEU A 48 6.15 -3.21 -20.56
N ASP A 49 4.88 -3.20 -20.16
CA ASP A 49 4.43 -3.94 -18.97
C ASP A 49 4.39 -5.45 -19.25
N ARG A 50 3.53 -5.88 -20.17
CA ARG A 50 3.42 -7.30 -20.57
C ARG A 50 2.91 -7.48 -21.98
N ILE A 51 3.22 -8.64 -22.56
CA ILE A 51 2.54 -9.19 -23.74
C ILE A 51 1.87 -10.49 -23.30
N LEU A 52 0.54 -10.53 -23.33
CA LEU A 52 -0.22 -11.73 -23.01
C LEU A 52 -0.62 -12.43 -24.31
N VAL A 53 -0.17 -13.68 -24.48
CA VAL A 53 -0.58 -14.54 -25.59
C VAL A 53 -1.52 -15.61 -25.04
N GLN A 54 -2.77 -15.56 -25.47
CA GLN A 54 -3.75 -16.60 -25.17
C GLN A 54 -4.05 -17.40 -26.44
N GLY A 55 -3.82 -18.71 -26.39
CA GLY A 55 -4.06 -19.61 -27.52
C GLY A 55 -4.25 -21.05 -27.07
N ARG A 56 -4.63 -21.92 -28.00
CA ARG A 56 -4.74 -23.37 -27.77
C ARG A 56 -3.50 -24.08 -28.31
N PRO A 57 -2.46 -24.33 -27.48
CA PRO A 57 -1.30 -25.09 -27.92
C PRO A 57 -1.65 -26.56 -28.10
N ARG A 58 -0.85 -27.27 -28.91
CA ARG A 58 -0.87 -28.74 -28.91
C ARG A 58 -0.34 -29.26 -27.57
N ILE A 59 -1.00 -30.26 -26.99
CA ILE A 59 -0.54 -30.93 -25.78
C ILE A 59 0.64 -31.82 -26.16
N GLN A 60 1.84 -31.50 -25.67
CA GLN A 60 3.07 -32.21 -26.01
C GLN A 60 3.94 -32.40 -24.74
N PRO A 61 3.60 -33.37 -23.87
CA PRO A 61 4.24 -33.50 -22.56
C PRO A 61 5.76 -33.73 -22.63
N ASP A 62 6.23 -34.47 -23.63
CA ASP A 62 7.67 -34.77 -23.81
C ASP A 62 8.54 -33.52 -24.03
N VAL A 63 8.02 -32.47 -24.68
CA VAL A 63 8.79 -31.23 -24.97
C VAL A 63 8.60 -30.14 -23.91
N TRP A 64 7.69 -30.32 -22.98
CA TRP A 64 7.43 -29.37 -21.90
C TRP A 64 8.51 -29.38 -20.82
N PRO A 65 8.58 -28.37 -19.94
CA PRO A 65 9.37 -28.47 -18.70
C PRO A 65 8.93 -29.64 -17.82
N SER A 66 9.70 -29.95 -16.76
CA SER A 66 9.41 -31.06 -15.83
C SER A 66 8.04 -30.98 -15.17
N SER A 67 7.50 -29.77 -15.03
CA SER A 67 6.13 -29.49 -14.63
C SER A 67 5.53 -28.44 -15.55
N GLN A 68 4.38 -28.76 -16.16
CA GLN A 68 3.63 -27.82 -17.00
C GLN A 68 2.18 -27.75 -16.56
N VAL A 69 1.76 -26.57 -16.14
CA VAL A 69 0.36 -26.27 -15.85
C VAL A 69 -0.32 -25.75 -17.11
N PHE A 70 -1.54 -26.21 -17.38
CA PHE A 70 -2.40 -25.62 -18.39
C PHE A 70 -3.87 -25.75 -18.02
N TYR A 71 -4.69 -24.90 -18.62
CA TYR A 71 -6.14 -24.90 -18.50
C TYR A 71 -6.74 -24.51 -19.86
N ASN A 72 -7.99 -24.90 -20.11
CA ASN A 72 -8.69 -24.53 -21.33
C ASN A 72 -10.01 -23.84 -21.00
N VAL A 73 -10.05 -22.52 -21.18
CA VAL A 73 -11.23 -21.70 -20.87
C VAL A 73 -12.49 -22.10 -21.65
N SER A 74 -12.34 -22.78 -22.80
CA SER A 74 -13.50 -23.21 -23.58
C SER A 74 -14.22 -24.43 -23.02
N THR A 75 -13.70 -25.05 -21.96
CA THR A 75 -14.36 -26.20 -21.30
C THR A 75 -15.27 -25.79 -20.16
N LEU A 76 -15.32 -24.50 -19.82
CA LEU A 76 -16.18 -24.00 -18.75
C LEU A 76 -17.66 -24.20 -19.13
N GLY A 77 -18.39 -24.99 -18.34
CA GLY A 77 -19.80 -25.30 -18.60
C GLY A 77 -20.03 -26.28 -19.76
N ALA A 78 -18.98 -26.93 -20.26
CA ALA A 78 -19.07 -27.93 -21.31
C ALA A 78 -19.36 -29.33 -20.75
N GLN A 79 -19.76 -30.24 -21.65
CA GLN A 79 -19.72 -31.68 -21.35
C GLN A 79 -18.27 -32.14 -21.07
N PRO A 80 -18.07 -33.33 -20.44
CA PRO A 80 -16.74 -33.87 -20.24
C PRO A 80 -15.89 -33.77 -21.51
N THR A 81 -14.74 -33.10 -21.38
CA THR A 81 -13.88 -32.75 -22.51
C THR A 81 -12.71 -33.71 -22.60
N GLN A 82 -12.49 -34.23 -23.80
CA GLN A 82 -11.39 -35.14 -24.08
C GLN A 82 -10.11 -34.36 -24.42
N TYR A 83 -9.04 -34.64 -23.69
CA TYR A 83 -7.70 -34.11 -23.93
C TYR A 83 -6.84 -35.21 -24.54
N ARG A 84 -6.18 -34.94 -25.67
CA ARG A 84 -5.37 -35.91 -26.43
C ARG A 84 -3.97 -35.38 -26.71
N TRP A 85 -2.97 -36.24 -26.54
CA TRP A 85 -1.57 -35.96 -26.86
C TRP A 85 -0.87 -37.17 -27.48
N PRO A 86 0.27 -36.99 -28.19
CA PRO A 86 1.06 -38.11 -28.71
C PRO A 86 1.51 -39.08 -27.61
N ALA A 87 1.83 -40.32 -27.98
CA ALA A 87 2.46 -41.24 -27.04
C ALA A 87 3.75 -40.63 -26.46
N VAL A 88 3.94 -40.76 -25.16
CA VAL A 88 5.06 -40.17 -24.40
C VAL A 88 6.19 -41.18 -24.21
N SER A 89 7.43 -40.69 -24.21
CA SER A 89 8.64 -41.51 -24.05
C SER A 89 8.91 -41.94 -22.60
N GLN A 90 8.30 -41.27 -21.62
CA GLN A 90 8.33 -41.63 -20.20
C GLN A 90 6.93 -41.50 -19.59
N PRO A 91 6.60 -42.26 -18.52
CA PRO A 91 5.32 -42.10 -17.85
C PRO A 91 5.21 -40.68 -17.26
N HIS A 92 4.13 -39.99 -17.62
CA HIS A 92 3.77 -38.69 -17.06
C HIS A 92 2.70 -38.89 -15.99
N GLN A 93 2.83 -38.19 -14.87
CA GLN A 93 1.71 -38.03 -13.95
C GLN A 93 0.91 -36.82 -14.37
N ILE A 94 -0.42 -36.93 -14.30
CA ILE A 94 -1.32 -35.80 -14.53
C ILE A 94 -2.03 -35.53 -13.22
N TRP A 95 -1.99 -34.28 -12.76
CA TRP A 95 -2.64 -33.85 -11.54
C TRP A 95 -3.73 -32.82 -11.83
N ASP A 96 -4.90 -32.98 -11.23
CA ASP A 96 -5.87 -31.90 -11.07
C ASP A 96 -5.41 -31.02 -9.91
N ILE A 97 -4.97 -29.80 -10.23
CA ILE A 97 -4.53 -28.79 -9.28
C ILE A 97 -5.51 -27.62 -9.19
N THR A 98 -6.76 -27.82 -9.63
CA THR A 98 -7.81 -26.79 -9.58
C THR A 98 -7.99 -26.24 -8.16
N LEU A 99 -7.79 -27.08 -7.15
CA LEU A 99 -7.69 -26.68 -5.74
C LEU A 99 -6.26 -26.99 -5.26
N PRO A 100 -5.37 -25.98 -5.12
CA PRO A 100 -3.96 -26.22 -4.78
C PRO A 100 -3.73 -26.98 -3.47
N TRP A 101 -4.65 -26.85 -2.50
CA TRP A 101 -4.59 -27.54 -1.21
C TRP A 101 -5.19 -28.96 -1.23
N ALA A 102 -5.80 -29.37 -2.35
CA ALA A 102 -6.45 -30.67 -2.52
C ALA A 102 -6.12 -31.25 -3.90
N ALA A 103 -4.85 -31.10 -4.32
CA ALA A 103 -4.39 -31.61 -5.60
C ALA A 103 -4.52 -33.14 -5.65
N THR A 104 -5.07 -33.67 -6.74
CA THR A 104 -5.26 -35.11 -6.92
C THR A 104 -4.63 -35.59 -8.22
N ALA A 105 -3.95 -36.74 -8.18
CA ALA A 105 -3.47 -37.39 -9.39
C ALA A 105 -4.65 -38.02 -10.15
N TYR A 106 -4.69 -37.86 -11.47
CA TYR A 106 -5.54 -38.68 -12.32
C TYR A 106 -5.04 -40.13 -12.25
N PRO A 107 -5.93 -41.10 -11.98
CA PRO A 107 -5.59 -42.51 -12.00
C PRO A 107 -4.99 -42.90 -13.35
N LEU A 108 -3.91 -43.69 -13.34
CA LEU A 108 -3.29 -44.17 -14.59
C LEU A 108 -4.24 -45.08 -15.40
N GLU A 109 -5.24 -45.67 -14.75
CA GLU A 109 -6.31 -46.45 -15.39
C GLU A 109 -7.28 -45.60 -16.22
N ASP A 110 -7.41 -44.30 -15.91
CA ASP A 110 -8.19 -43.35 -16.70
C ASP A 110 -7.43 -42.85 -17.93
N LEU A 111 -6.12 -43.16 -18.03
CA LEU A 111 -5.33 -42.92 -19.23
C LEU A 111 -5.66 -43.98 -20.28
N GLN A 112 -6.48 -43.58 -21.26
CA GLN A 112 -6.72 -44.45 -22.40
C GLN A 112 -5.56 -44.34 -23.39
N ILE A 113 -4.95 -45.48 -23.69
CA ILE A 113 -3.85 -45.61 -24.67
C ILE A 113 -4.44 -46.22 -25.94
N ASN A 114 -4.45 -45.47 -27.06
CA ASN A 114 -4.91 -45.99 -28.34
C ASN A 114 -3.71 -46.34 -29.24
N GLY A 115 -3.21 -47.58 -29.07
CA GLY A 115 -2.00 -48.06 -29.74
C GLY A 115 -0.76 -47.23 -29.42
N ALA A 116 0.27 -47.30 -30.27
CA ALA A 116 1.50 -46.52 -30.12
C ALA A 116 1.36 -45.03 -30.52
N ASN A 117 0.14 -44.55 -30.84
CA ASN A 117 -0.04 -43.26 -31.52
C ASN A 117 -0.36 -42.10 -30.56
N TYR A 118 -1.27 -42.29 -29.59
CA TYR A 118 -1.69 -41.21 -28.69
C TYR A 118 -2.25 -41.72 -27.35
N GLN A 119 -2.25 -40.83 -26.37
CA GLN A 119 -2.85 -40.99 -25.05
C GLN A 119 -3.93 -39.93 -24.83
N GLN A 120 -4.88 -40.21 -23.95
CA GLN A 120 -5.98 -39.29 -23.65
C GLN A 120 -6.53 -39.45 -22.23
N ILE A 121 -7.15 -38.38 -21.73
CA ILE A 121 -8.00 -38.35 -20.54
C ILE A 121 -9.32 -37.66 -20.85
N LEU A 122 -10.36 -38.05 -20.10
CA LEU A 122 -11.63 -37.36 -20.07
C LEU A 122 -11.71 -36.50 -18.81
N VAL A 123 -11.92 -35.21 -18.97
CA VAL A 123 -11.91 -34.24 -17.86
C VAL A 123 -13.31 -33.64 -17.73
N PRO A 124 -13.92 -33.67 -16.53
CA PRO A 124 -15.22 -33.04 -16.30
C PRO A 124 -15.21 -31.54 -16.66
N GLY A 125 -16.25 -31.09 -17.37
CA GLY A 125 -16.44 -29.68 -17.76
C GLY A 125 -17.30 -28.86 -16.79
N ASP A 126 -17.54 -29.37 -15.58
CA ASP A 126 -18.35 -28.73 -14.52
C ASP A 126 -17.74 -27.41 -14.01
N ARG A 127 -16.42 -27.25 -14.16
CA ARG A 127 -15.66 -26.04 -13.82
C ARG A 127 -14.40 -25.94 -14.67
N LEU A 128 -13.74 -24.79 -14.64
CA LEU A 128 -12.42 -24.64 -15.25
C LEU A 128 -11.40 -25.48 -14.48
N ARG A 129 -10.89 -26.54 -15.13
CA ARG A 129 -9.87 -27.42 -14.56
C ARG A 129 -8.46 -26.91 -14.86
N HIS A 130 -7.62 -26.93 -13.84
CA HIS A 130 -6.19 -26.67 -13.97
C HIS A 130 -5.45 -28.02 -13.86
N LEU A 131 -4.79 -28.40 -14.94
CA LEU A 131 -4.09 -29.69 -15.03
C LEU A 131 -2.59 -29.46 -15.03
N CYS A 132 -1.86 -30.27 -14.30
CA CYS A 132 -0.41 -30.27 -14.26
C CYS A 132 0.13 -31.58 -14.82
N PHE A 133 0.89 -31.51 -15.91
CA PHE A 133 1.68 -32.62 -16.41
C PHE A 133 3.04 -32.61 -15.73
N ILE A 134 3.40 -33.74 -15.14
CA ILE A 134 4.63 -33.92 -14.37
C ILE A 134 5.44 -35.06 -14.99
N LYS A 135 6.72 -34.80 -15.28
CA LYS A 135 7.66 -35.80 -15.79
C LYS A 135 8.93 -35.88 -14.93
N GLY A 136 9.48 -37.09 -14.88
CA GLY A 136 10.69 -37.39 -14.11
C GLY A 136 10.44 -37.54 -12.61
N ASN A 137 11.53 -37.77 -11.87
CA ASN A 137 11.50 -38.06 -10.43
C ASN A 137 12.28 -37.03 -9.59
N SER A 138 12.70 -35.91 -10.20
CA SER A 138 13.49 -34.87 -9.55
C SER A 138 12.75 -33.55 -9.62
N PHE A 139 12.24 -33.11 -8.47
CA PHE A 139 11.48 -31.87 -8.34
C PHE A 139 12.26 -30.86 -7.49
N ALA A 140 12.03 -29.57 -7.73
CA ALA A 140 12.52 -28.53 -6.84
C ALA A 140 11.95 -28.78 -5.45
N SER A 141 12.83 -28.89 -4.45
CA SER A 141 12.39 -28.90 -3.06
C SER A 141 12.14 -27.47 -2.60
N PRO A 142 11.14 -27.24 -1.73
CA PRO A 142 10.93 -25.91 -1.16
C PRO A 142 12.19 -25.46 -0.44
N MET A 143 12.60 -24.22 -0.71
CA MET A 143 13.71 -23.60 0.01
C MET A 143 13.20 -23.20 1.41
N SER A 144 13.85 -23.70 2.46
CA SER A 144 13.62 -23.20 3.82
C SER A 144 14.33 -21.85 3.95
N LEU A 145 13.57 -20.79 4.22
CA LEU A 145 14.11 -19.42 4.29
C LEU A 145 14.69 -19.11 5.68
N SER A 146 14.03 -19.52 6.76
CA SER A 146 14.49 -19.33 8.16
C SER A 146 13.59 -20.03 9.18
N LEU A 147 14.12 -20.28 10.39
CA LEU A 147 13.32 -20.68 11.55
C LEU A 147 12.61 -19.45 12.13
N VAL A 148 11.31 -19.57 12.38
CA VAL A 148 10.49 -18.49 12.96
C VAL A 148 10.10 -18.89 14.39
N PRO A 149 10.23 -18.00 15.39
CA PRO A 149 9.78 -18.29 16.76
C PRO A 149 8.25 -18.42 16.81
N ASN A 150 7.75 -19.23 17.75
CA ASN A 150 6.32 -19.28 18.04
C ASN A 150 5.82 -17.91 18.50
N GLN A 151 4.66 -17.48 17.98
CA GLN A 151 4.00 -16.21 18.29
C GLN A 151 2.48 -16.41 18.43
N ASN A 152 1.81 -15.47 19.12
CA ASN A 152 0.37 -15.51 19.36
C ASN A 152 -0.20 -14.09 19.55
N LEU A 153 -0.12 -13.26 18.51
CA LEU A 153 -0.73 -11.92 18.52
C LEU A 153 -2.26 -12.00 18.55
N MET A 154 -2.86 -13.07 18.03
CA MET A 154 -4.27 -13.35 18.19
C MET A 154 -4.69 -13.44 19.66
N GLY A 155 -3.78 -13.84 20.54
CA GLY A 155 -3.97 -13.91 21.99
C GLY A 155 -3.84 -12.58 22.74
N ASP A 156 -3.50 -11.48 22.08
CA ASP A 156 -3.24 -10.21 22.75
C ASP A 156 -4.47 -9.66 23.50
N SER A 157 -4.23 -9.07 24.66
CA SER A 157 -5.27 -8.38 25.44
C SER A 157 -5.74 -7.11 24.74
N SER A 158 -6.90 -6.59 25.18
CA SER A 158 -7.37 -5.28 24.75
C SER A 158 -6.36 -4.17 25.09
N ALA A 159 -6.30 -3.18 24.21
CA ALA A 159 -5.46 -2.00 24.35
C ALA A 159 -6.29 -0.75 23.99
N ASP A 160 -5.84 0.41 24.46
CA ASP A 160 -6.36 1.73 24.06
C ASP A 160 -5.57 2.29 22.87
N MET A 161 -4.29 1.92 22.78
CA MET A 161 -3.38 2.33 21.71
C MET A 161 -2.53 1.15 21.24
N VAL A 162 -2.26 1.11 19.94
CA VAL A 162 -1.26 0.21 19.35
C VAL A 162 -0.13 1.04 18.77
N ILE A 163 1.12 0.67 19.08
CA ILE A 163 2.31 1.20 18.42
C ILE A 163 2.86 0.11 17.49
N VAL A 164 2.84 0.39 16.19
CA VAL A 164 3.48 -0.46 15.18
C VAL A 164 4.87 0.11 14.90
N THR A 165 5.92 -0.70 15.05
CA THR A 165 7.30 -0.21 14.90
C THR A 165 8.27 -1.33 14.49
N PRO A 166 9.30 -1.08 13.66
CA PRO A 166 10.36 -2.06 13.46
C PRO A 166 11.12 -2.30 14.77
N ARG A 167 11.69 -3.50 14.93
CA ARG A 167 12.44 -3.88 16.14
C ARG A 167 13.60 -2.92 16.46
N ALA A 168 14.17 -2.28 15.45
CA ALA A 168 15.22 -1.27 15.59
C ALA A 168 14.81 -0.05 16.45
N PHE A 169 13.50 0.27 16.53
CA PHE A 169 12.97 1.40 17.30
C PHE A 169 12.18 0.97 18.54
N LEU A 170 12.30 -0.29 18.95
CA LEU A 170 11.57 -0.81 20.12
C LEU A 170 11.83 0.02 21.38
N GLY A 171 13.08 0.43 21.63
CA GLY A 171 13.42 1.26 22.80
C GLY A 171 12.66 2.59 22.82
N GLN A 172 12.56 3.26 21.67
CA GLN A 172 11.82 4.52 21.53
C GLN A 172 10.32 4.30 21.63
N ALA A 173 9.79 3.23 21.03
CA ALA A 173 8.38 2.86 21.19
C ALA A 173 8.01 2.59 22.66
N THR A 174 8.87 1.88 23.41
CA THR A 174 8.67 1.62 24.84
C THR A 174 8.66 2.92 25.65
N GLN A 175 9.53 3.88 25.31
CA GLN A 175 9.54 5.19 25.96
C GLN A 175 8.23 5.96 25.69
N ILE A 176 7.76 6.00 24.44
CA ILE A 176 6.47 6.63 24.09
C ILE A 176 5.32 5.95 24.83
N ALA A 177 5.30 4.61 24.84
CA ALA A 177 4.27 3.85 25.53
C ALA A 177 4.27 4.13 27.04
N THR A 178 5.45 4.18 27.66
CA THR A 178 5.57 4.50 29.09
C THR A 178 5.11 5.92 29.39
N THR A 179 5.47 6.89 28.54
CA THR A 179 5.03 8.28 28.67
C THR A 179 3.50 8.39 28.66
N HIS A 180 2.82 7.80 27.67
CA HIS A 180 1.36 7.87 27.58
C HIS A 180 0.66 6.99 28.62
N HIS A 181 1.26 5.87 29.05
CA HIS A 181 0.72 5.10 30.16
C HIS A 181 0.74 5.91 31.47
N GLN A 182 1.85 6.61 31.75
CA GLN A 182 1.99 7.41 32.98
C GLN A 182 1.18 8.71 32.96
N HIS A 183 1.12 9.38 31.81
CA HIS A 183 0.43 10.66 31.67
C HIS A 183 -1.08 10.50 31.45
N ASP A 184 -1.48 9.55 30.60
CA ASP A 184 -2.86 9.41 30.12
C ASP A 184 -3.56 8.13 30.62
N GLY A 185 -2.82 7.20 31.23
CA GLY A 185 -3.37 5.93 31.72
C GLY A 185 -3.65 4.90 30.62
N LEU A 186 -3.16 5.11 29.39
CA LEU A 186 -3.45 4.23 28.25
C LEU A 186 -2.81 2.84 28.42
N LYS A 187 -3.55 1.79 28.03
CA LYS A 187 -3.02 0.44 27.78
C LYS A 187 -2.49 0.37 26.37
N ILE A 188 -1.24 -0.06 26.20
CA ILE A 188 -0.54 0.08 24.93
C ILE A 188 0.12 -1.25 24.55
N ASN A 189 -0.23 -1.76 23.36
CA ASN A 189 0.47 -2.89 22.76
C ASN A 189 1.52 -2.36 21.78
N ILE A 190 2.75 -2.85 21.88
CA ILE A 190 3.81 -2.58 20.90
C ILE A 190 3.98 -3.83 20.04
N VAL A 191 3.81 -3.69 18.73
CA VAL A 191 3.88 -4.80 17.78
C VAL A 191 4.81 -4.47 16.62
N HIS A 192 5.32 -5.51 15.97
CA HIS A 192 6.28 -5.39 14.87
C HIS A 192 5.63 -5.82 13.54
N PRO A 193 5.89 -5.10 12.43
CA PRO A 193 5.33 -5.44 11.12
C PRO A 193 5.55 -6.91 10.72
N ASP A 194 6.76 -7.45 10.92
CA ASP A 194 7.06 -8.85 10.55
C ASP A 194 6.24 -9.87 11.33
N ASP A 195 5.95 -9.59 12.60
CA ASP A 195 5.15 -10.48 13.44
C ASP A 195 3.67 -10.43 12.98
N LEU A 196 3.17 -9.23 12.63
CA LEU A 196 1.84 -9.06 12.05
C LEU A 196 1.72 -9.83 10.73
N TYR A 197 2.73 -9.76 9.86
CA TYR A 197 2.70 -10.45 8.57
C TYR A 197 2.63 -11.97 8.73
N ARG A 198 3.40 -12.53 9.67
CA ARG A 198 3.41 -13.99 9.88
C ARG A 198 2.04 -14.54 10.29
N GLU A 199 1.28 -13.78 11.08
CA GLU A 199 0.03 -14.27 11.66
C GLU A 199 -1.22 -13.84 10.90
N PHE A 200 -1.20 -12.65 10.28
CA PHE A 200 -2.37 -12.09 9.59
C PHE A 200 -2.25 -12.08 8.06
N SER A 201 -1.10 -12.44 7.49
CA SER A 201 -0.93 -12.53 6.02
C SER A 201 -0.04 -13.69 5.57
N SER A 202 0.09 -14.73 6.38
CA SER A 202 0.89 -15.93 6.06
C SER A 202 2.35 -15.60 5.68
N GLY A 203 2.93 -14.58 6.30
CA GLY A 203 4.29 -14.09 6.07
C GLY A 203 4.43 -13.12 4.90
N ARG A 204 3.37 -12.84 4.13
CA ARG A 204 3.42 -11.83 3.05
C ARG A 204 3.47 -10.44 3.65
N ARG A 205 4.39 -9.60 3.18
CA ARG A 205 4.41 -8.17 3.53
C ARG A 205 3.16 -7.46 2.97
N ASP A 206 2.10 -7.44 3.76
CA ASP A 206 0.79 -6.94 3.36
C ASP A 206 0.28 -5.96 4.42
N LEU A 207 -0.03 -4.73 4.00
CA LEU A 207 -0.54 -3.70 4.90
C LEU A 207 -1.90 -4.08 5.50
N VAL A 208 -2.67 -4.95 4.84
CA VAL A 208 -3.94 -5.49 5.37
C VAL A 208 -3.72 -6.26 6.67
N ALA A 209 -2.56 -6.92 6.84
CA ALA A 209 -2.22 -7.63 8.09
C ALA A 209 -2.24 -6.70 9.31
N ILE A 210 -1.79 -5.46 9.14
CA ILE A 210 -1.81 -4.44 10.20
C ILE A 210 -3.26 -4.08 10.54
N ARG A 211 -4.08 -3.83 9.52
CA ARG A 211 -5.50 -3.50 9.70
C ARG A 211 -6.28 -4.66 10.34
N ASP A 212 -6.03 -5.89 9.93
CA ASP A 212 -6.73 -7.08 10.42
C ASP A 212 -6.43 -7.33 11.91
N TYR A 213 -5.19 -7.11 12.35
CA TYR A 213 -4.84 -7.13 13.77
C TYR A 213 -5.57 -6.05 14.57
N LEU A 214 -5.58 -4.80 14.07
CA LEU A 214 -6.30 -3.69 14.72
C LEU A 214 -7.81 -3.97 14.80
N ARG A 215 -8.39 -4.47 13.71
CA ARG A 215 -9.79 -4.86 13.62
C ARG A 215 -10.14 -5.97 14.59
N MET A 216 -9.28 -6.98 14.71
CA MET A 216 -9.44 -8.04 15.70
C MET A 216 -9.50 -7.48 17.12
N LEU A 217 -8.57 -6.58 17.50
CA LEU A 217 -8.59 -5.95 18.82
C LEU A 217 -9.82 -5.05 19.02
N TYR A 218 -10.19 -4.27 18.01
CA TYR A 218 -11.34 -3.38 18.03
C TYR A 218 -12.63 -4.17 18.33
N HIS A 219 -12.95 -5.19 17.50
CA HIS A 219 -14.17 -5.99 17.65
C HIS A 219 -14.17 -6.87 18.90
N ARG A 220 -13.01 -7.28 19.42
CA ARG A 220 -12.92 -8.00 20.70
C ARG A 220 -13.29 -7.12 21.89
N SER A 221 -12.97 -5.83 21.82
CA SER A 221 -13.25 -4.88 22.89
C SER A 221 -14.69 -4.36 22.92
N THR A 222 -15.42 -4.43 21.79
CA THR A 222 -16.79 -3.91 21.66
C THR A 222 -17.80 -4.55 22.62
N PRO A 223 -17.86 -5.89 22.79
CA PRO A 223 -18.84 -6.51 23.69
C PRO A 223 -18.49 -6.35 25.18
N GLN A 224 -17.25 -5.99 25.49
CA GLN A 224 -16.71 -5.95 26.87
C GLN A 224 -16.83 -4.57 27.51
N SER A 225 -17.29 -3.56 26.77
CA SER A 225 -17.28 -2.16 27.19
C SER A 225 -18.66 -1.52 26.99
N SER A 226 -19.17 -0.87 28.04
CA SER A 226 -20.38 -0.05 27.98
C SER A 226 -20.18 1.28 27.25
N THR A 227 -18.94 1.62 26.88
CA THR A 227 -18.56 2.88 26.20
C THR A 227 -18.04 2.65 24.78
N GLY A 228 -18.22 1.43 24.24
CA GLY A 228 -17.73 1.04 22.91
C GLY A 228 -16.28 0.52 22.92
N PRO A 229 -15.69 0.29 21.74
CA PRO A 229 -14.38 -0.36 21.60
C PRO A 229 -13.28 0.36 22.38
N SER A 230 -12.39 -0.37 23.06
CA SER A 230 -11.29 0.21 23.84
C SER A 230 -10.21 0.80 22.95
N LEU A 231 -9.92 0.17 21.81
CA LEU A 231 -8.89 0.63 20.88
C LEU A 231 -9.33 1.96 20.25
N LYS A 232 -8.56 3.02 20.49
CA LYS A 232 -8.81 4.38 19.97
C LYS A 232 -7.67 4.92 19.11
N TYR A 233 -6.44 4.46 19.33
CA TYR A 233 -5.27 5.09 18.73
C TYR A 233 -4.33 4.09 18.04
N LEU A 234 -3.79 4.51 16.90
CA LEU A 234 -2.68 3.85 16.22
C LEU A 234 -1.52 4.83 16.05
N LEU A 235 -0.34 4.44 16.51
CA LEU A 235 0.91 5.14 16.21
C LEU A 235 1.81 4.26 15.34
N LEU A 236 2.17 4.80 14.18
CA LEU A 236 3.14 4.20 13.27
C LEU A 236 4.50 4.87 13.52
N LEU A 237 5.41 4.19 14.23
CA LEU A 237 6.76 4.69 14.48
C LEU A 237 7.73 4.08 13.46
N GLY A 238 7.89 4.77 12.34
CA GLY A 238 8.76 4.37 11.24
C GLY A 238 8.35 4.99 9.89
N SER A 239 9.33 5.19 9.02
CA SER A 239 9.12 5.68 7.66
C SER A 239 8.29 4.72 6.78
N THR A 240 7.69 5.27 5.74
CA THR A 240 7.04 4.57 4.63
C THR A 240 7.73 4.93 3.32
N SER A 241 7.34 4.25 2.23
CA SER A 241 7.82 4.54 0.88
C SER A 241 6.74 4.30 -0.16
N TYR A 242 6.84 5.03 -1.28
CA TYR A 242 6.08 4.72 -2.49
C TYR A 242 6.50 3.36 -3.08
N ASP A 243 7.73 2.91 -2.84
CA ASP A 243 8.24 1.62 -3.29
C ASP A 243 7.87 0.51 -2.28
N ALA A 244 6.61 0.06 -2.35
CA ALA A 244 6.10 -1.01 -1.48
C ALA A 244 6.76 -2.37 -1.75
N LEU A 245 7.17 -2.62 -2.99
CA LEU A 245 7.78 -3.88 -3.45
C LEU A 245 9.29 -3.93 -3.24
N ASN A 246 9.89 -2.83 -2.78
CA ASN A 246 11.30 -2.73 -2.47
C ASN A 246 12.21 -3.06 -3.68
N VAL A 247 11.83 -2.53 -4.85
CA VAL A 247 12.55 -2.73 -6.12
C VAL A 247 13.75 -1.78 -6.20
N MET A 248 13.69 -0.63 -5.53
CA MET A 248 14.74 0.39 -5.53
C MET A 248 15.75 0.17 -4.38
N PRO A 249 17.06 0.35 -4.63
CA PRO A 249 18.07 0.24 -3.59
C PRO A 249 17.93 1.36 -2.55
N GLY A 250 18.21 1.03 -1.28
CA GLY A 250 18.18 2.00 -0.17
C GLY A 250 16.78 2.41 0.28
N ASN A 251 15.75 1.69 -0.14
CA ASN A 251 14.37 1.98 0.21
C ASN A 251 14.10 1.75 1.72
N LEU A 252 13.72 2.82 2.41
CA LEU A 252 13.38 2.81 3.84
C LEU A 252 11.87 2.74 4.03
N ASN A 253 11.30 1.60 3.67
CA ASN A 253 9.92 1.28 3.95
C ASN A 253 9.87 0.45 5.24
N HIS A 254 9.75 1.08 6.42
CA HIS A 254 9.66 0.35 7.68
C HIS A 254 8.24 -0.18 7.92
N ILE A 255 7.25 0.66 7.65
CA ILE A 255 5.83 0.33 7.79
C ILE A 255 5.12 0.86 6.55
N PRO A 256 4.52 -0.01 5.72
CA PRO A 256 3.83 0.41 4.50
C PRO A 256 2.66 1.36 4.83
N THR A 257 2.22 2.10 3.82
CA THR A 257 1.00 2.90 3.84
C THR A 257 0.13 2.46 2.66
N PHE A 258 -1.18 2.71 2.73
CA PHE A 258 -2.04 2.46 1.57
C PHE A 258 -1.66 3.41 0.44
N GLN A 259 -1.70 2.91 -0.79
CA GLN A 259 -1.54 3.69 -2.01
C GLN A 259 -2.80 3.50 -2.84
N SER A 260 -3.33 4.59 -3.38
CA SER A 260 -4.48 4.55 -4.29
C SER A 260 -4.21 3.64 -5.49
N TYR A 261 -5.26 3.02 -6.02
CA TYR A 261 -5.15 2.25 -7.28
C TYR A 261 -4.74 3.12 -8.46
N ASN A 262 -5.11 4.39 -8.45
CA ASN A 262 -4.64 5.37 -9.42
C ASN A 262 -3.21 5.79 -9.06
N SER A 263 -2.32 5.67 -10.04
CA SER A 263 -0.93 6.14 -9.99
C SER A 263 -0.60 7.07 -11.16
N ARG A 264 -1.61 7.46 -11.92
CA ARG A 264 -1.51 8.20 -13.18
C ARG A 264 -1.83 9.67 -13.01
N ASP A 265 -2.82 10.00 -12.21
CA ASP A 265 -3.33 11.36 -12.07
C ASP A 265 -2.81 11.99 -10.77
N PRO A 266 -2.25 13.21 -10.79
CA PRO A 266 -1.70 13.83 -9.58
C PRO A 266 -2.74 14.12 -8.50
N LEU A 267 -4.01 14.31 -8.85
CA LEU A 267 -5.09 14.56 -7.89
C LEU A 267 -5.72 13.27 -7.38
N GLY A 268 -5.77 12.24 -8.24
CA GLY A 268 -6.30 10.91 -7.90
C GLY A 268 -5.27 9.95 -7.31
N SER A 269 -3.98 10.30 -7.28
CA SER A 269 -2.90 9.45 -6.74
C SER A 269 -2.47 9.93 -5.37
N TYR A 270 -2.64 9.09 -4.34
CA TYR A 270 -2.34 9.45 -2.96
C TYR A 270 -1.88 8.27 -2.12
N CYS A 271 -1.22 8.60 -1.01
CA CYS A 271 -0.91 7.66 0.07
C CYS A 271 -1.71 8.06 1.31
N SER A 272 -2.21 7.08 2.08
CA SER A 272 -2.93 7.41 3.32
C SER A 272 -2.86 6.30 4.36
N ASP A 273 -2.57 6.70 5.60
CA ASP A 273 -2.64 5.79 6.75
C ASP A 273 -4.08 5.63 7.29
N ALA A 274 -5.05 6.43 6.82
CA ALA A 274 -6.45 6.34 7.23
C ALA A 274 -7.06 4.96 6.96
N PHE A 275 -6.54 4.23 5.97
CA PHE A 275 -6.89 2.84 5.69
C PHE A 275 -6.83 1.94 6.93
N PHE A 276 -5.85 2.16 7.82
CA PHE A 276 -5.68 1.33 9.02
C PHE A 276 -6.75 1.58 10.09
N GLY A 277 -7.55 2.63 9.94
CA GLY A 277 -8.60 3.04 10.89
C GLY A 277 -10.01 2.63 10.50
N LEU A 278 -10.18 1.85 9.43
CA LEU A 278 -11.49 1.42 8.91
C LEU A 278 -11.91 0.10 9.55
N MET A 279 -12.78 0.13 10.56
CA MET A 279 -13.10 -1.03 11.39
C MET A 279 -14.46 -1.64 11.08
N ASP A 280 -15.31 -0.98 10.30
CA ASP A 280 -16.67 -1.45 10.01
C ASP A 280 -16.71 -2.52 8.90
N SER A 281 -17.73 -3.39 8.92
CA SER A 281 -17.85 -4.52 7.98
C SER A 281 -18.12 -4.12 6.53
N THR A 282 -18.59 -2.90 6.31
CA THR A 282 -18.88 -2.35 4.99
C THR A 282 -17.73 -1.53 4.40
N GLU A 283 -16.63 -1.40 5.14
CA GLU A 283 -15.51 -0.54 4.77
C GLU A 283 -14.32 -1.31 4.20
N GLY A 284 -13.37 -0.55 3.66
CA GLY A 284 -12.03 -1.05 3.37
C GLY A 284 -11.73 -1.27 1.89
N ALA A 285 -12.68 -0.95 1.01
CA ALA A 285 -12.39 -0.68 -0.40
C ALA A 285 -11.46 0.55 -0.55
N PHE A 286 -11.64 1.54 0.36
CA PHE A 286 -10.81 2.72 0.55
C PHE A 286 -10.39 3.39 -0.76
N GLY A 287 -11.37 4.00 -1.40
CA GLY A 287 -11.20 4.76 -2.65
C GLY A 287 -12.13 5.96 -2.67
N ASP A 288 -11.95 6.82 -3.67
CA ASP A 288 -12.70 8.08 -3.76
C ASP A 288 -14.21 7.82 -3.79
N GLY A 289 -14.93 8.46 -2.87
CA GLY A 289 -16.38 8.33 -2.75
C GLY A 289 -16.86 7.04 -2.07
N SER A 290 -15.98 6.24 -1.44
CA SER A 290 -16.40 5.03 -0.71
C SER A 290 -17.29 5.33 0.50
N GLY A 291 -17.23 6.54 1.04
CA GLY A 291 -17.96 6.94 2.25
C GLY A 291 -17.39 6.33 3.54
N ASP A 292 -16.22 5.70 3.47
CA ASP A 292 -15.50 5.13 4.61
C ASP A 292 -15.20 6.21 5.66
N ARG A 293 -15.33 5.87 6.94
CA ARG A 293 -15.11 6.76 8.08
C ARG A 293 -14.06 6.16 9.01
N MET A 294 -13.15 7.00 9.50
CA MET A 294 -12.12 6.52 10.42
C MET A 294 -12.70 6.32 11.82
N ASP A 295 -12.49 5.13 12.38
CA ASP A 295 -12.84 4.79 13.77
C ASP A 295 -11.70 5.06 14.76
N LEU A 296 -10.45 5.13 14.26
CA LEU A 296 -9.24 5.29 15.07
C LEU A 296 -8.52 6.61 14.78
N GLY A 297 -7.96 7.23 15.82
CA GLY A 297 -7.00 8.32 15.68
C GLY A 297 -5.64 7.77 15.27
N ILE A 298 -5.15 8.16 14.09
CA ILE A 298 -3.91 7.63 13.52
C ILE A 298 -2.85 8.72 13.44
N GLY A 299 -1.65 8.42 13.93
CA GLY A 299 -0.47 9.24 13.76
C GLY A 299 0.71 8.43 13.23
N ARG A 300 1.53 9.06 12.38
CA ARG A 300 2.83 8.51 11.97
C ARG A 300 3.96 9.41 12.42
N ILE A 301 4.98 8.82 13.03
CA ILE A 301 6.29 9.43 13.26
C ILE A 301 7.25 8.80 12.24
N PRO A 302 7.52 9.46 11.09
CA PRO A 302 8.18 8.84 9.93
C PRO A 302 9.71 8.82 10.06
N VAL A 303 10.21 8.29 11.17
CA VAL A 303 11.64 8.22 11.48
C VAL A 303 12.36 7.18 10.63
N ARG A 304 13.58 7.50 10.22
CA ARG A 304 14.44 6.65 9.38
C ARG A 304 15.57 5.98 10.14
N ASP A 305 15.90 6.51 11.32
CA ASP A 305 16.96 6.00 12.18
C ASP A 305 16.67 6.27 13.68
N ALA A 306 17.47 5.65 14.55
CA ALA A 306 17.30 5.74 16.00
C ALA A 306 17.54 7.15 16.56
N GLY A 307 18.36 7.98 15.89
CA GLY A 307 18.61 9.36 16.29
C GLY A 307 17.38 10.23 16.09
N GLN A 308 16.76 10.12 14.91
CA GLN A 308 15.48 10.78 14.61
C GLN A 308 14.37 10.30 15.56
N ALA A 309 14.28 8.99 15.81
CA ALA A 309 13.32 8.44 16.76
C ALA A 309 13.51 9.03 18.16
N THR A 310 14.74 9.07 18.66
CA THR A 310 15.07 9.65 19.98
C THR A 310 14.71 11.14 20.06
N ALA A 311 14.97 11.91 19.00
CA ALA A 311 14.58 13.32 18.95
C ALA A 311 13.06 13.50 19.02
N MET A 312 12.28 12.62 18.39
CA MET A 312 10.82 12.66 18.46
C MET A 312 10.30 12.30 19.86
N VAL A 313 10.83 11.26 20.49
CA VAL A 313 10.49 10.91 21.88
C VAL A 313 10.74 12.09 22.81
N ARG A 314 11.91 12.72 22.70
CA ARG A 314 12.28 13.87 23.52
C ARG A 314 11.28 15.02 23.35
N LYS A 315 10.89 15.35 22.11
CA LYS A 315 9.89 16.41 21.86
C LYS A 315 8.54 16.09 22.51
N ILE A 316 8.08 14.83 22.46
CA ILE A 316 6.81 14.40 23.08
C ILE A 316 6.90 14.58 24.62
N GLN A 317 7.98 14.09 25.23
CA GLN A 317 8.18 14.21 26.67
C GLN A 317 8.31 15.67 27.12
N GLU A 318 9.08 16.49 26.41
CA GLU A 318 9.23 17.91 26.71
C GLU A 318 7.90 18.68 26.53
N TYR A 319 7.07 18.33 25.55
CA TYR A 319 5.75 18.96 25.38
C TYR A 319 4.79 18.70 26.56
N LEU A 320 4.86 17.49 27.14
CA LEU A 320 4.03 17.07 28.27
C LEU A 320 4.58 17.56 29.62
N ASP A 321 5.89 17.82 29.72
CA ASP A 321 6.55 18.29 30.94
C ASP A 321 6.07 19.70 31.35
N PRO A 322 5.42 19.85 32.53
CA PRO A 322 5.00 21.15 33.03
C PRO A 322 6.13 22.18 33.17
N SER A 323 7.38 21.74 33.39
CA SER A 323 8.55 22.62 33.53
C SER A 323 8.97 23.29 32.21
N LYS A 324 8.51 22.77 31.07
CA LYS A 324 8.79 23.28 29.71
C LYS A 324 7.70 24.20 29.17
N ARG A 325 6.65 24.45 29.95
CA ARG A 325 5.56 25.36 29.57
C ARG A 325 6.07 26.78 29.47
N GLY A 326 5.56 27.53 28.49
CA GLY A 326 5.92 28.93 28.29
C GLY A 326 4.88 29.69 27.48
N PRO A 327 5.13 30.98 27.20
CA PRO A 327 4.20 31.87 26.48
C PRO A 327 3.79 31.34 25.10
N TRP A 328 4.66 30.56 24.45
CA TRP A 328 4.41 29.93 23.14
C TRP A 328 3.09 29.14 23.10
N ARG A 329 2.61 28.62 24.24
CA ARG A 329 1.33 27.89 24.33
C ARG A 329 0.09 28.76 24.06
N ASN A 330 0.23 30.08 24.06
CA ASN A 330 -0.84 31.01 23.74
C ASN A 330 -0.71 31.61 22.33
N GLU A 331 0.34 31.28 21.57
CA GLU A 331 0.63 31.89 20.26
C GLU A 331 0.08 31.01 19.12
N PHE A 332 -0.77 31.59 18.27
CA PHE A 332 -1.39 30.95 17.11
C PHE A 332 -1.03 31.73 15.85
N VAL A 333 -0.38 31.06 14.89
CA VAL A 333 0.12 31.69 13.66
C VAL A 333 -0.63 31.13 12.46
N PHE A 334 -1.21 32.00 11.66
CA PHE A 334 -1.98 31.66 10.47
C PHE A 334 -1.34 32.28 9.25
N VAL A 335 -1.05 31.43 8.26
CA VAL A 335 -0.35 31.79 7.03
C VAL A 335 -1.26 31.49 5.85
N ALA A 336 -1.41 32.44 4.93
CA ALA A 336 -2.21 32.27 3.73
C ALA A 336 -1.44 32.69 2.48
N ASP A 337 -1.51 31.85 1.45
CA ASP A 337 -1.12 32.14 0.08
C ASP A 337 -2.11 33.12 -0.60
N ASP A 338 -1.70 33.77 -1.68
CA ASP A 338 -2.44 34.83 -2.40
C ASP A 338 -3.11 34.34 -3.70
N GLN A 339 -2.99 33.04 -4.02
CA GLN A 339 -3.49 32.47 -5.27
C GLN A 339 -4.96 32.00 -5.19
N ASP A 340 -5.45 31.45 -6.31
CA ASP A 340 -6.77 30.82 -6.45
C ASP A 340 -7.95 31.71 -6.04
N TYR A 341 -7.94 32.96 -6.52
CA TYR A 341 -9.01 33.93 -6.25
C TYR A 341 -9.28 34.11 -4.75
N ASN A 342 -8.23 34.11 -3.93
CA ASN A 342 -8.27 34.29 -2.48
C ASN A 342 -8.96 33.16 -1.69
N ILE A 343 -9.17 31.96 -2.25
CA ILE A 343 -9.77 30.85 -1.48
C ILE A 343 -8.96 30.54 -0.22
N HIS A 344 -7.63 30.47 -0.34
CA HIS A 344 -6.71 30.19 0.78
C HIS A 344 -6.79 31.27 1.86
N LEU A 345 -6.83 32.54 1.45
CA LEU A 345 -6.99 33.67 2.35
C LEU A 345 -8.35 33.65 3.07
N ASN A 346 -9.43 33.35 2.35
CA ASN A 346 -10.78 33.30 2.91
C ASN A 346 -10.92 32.18 3.95
N ASP A 347 -10.45 30.97 3.62
CA ASP A 347 -10.45 29.83 4.54
C ASP A 347 -9.56 30.11 5.77
N CYS A 348 -8.42 30.75 5.57
CA CYS A 348 -7.53 31.17 6.65
C CYS A 348 -8.20 32.21 7.56
N ALA A 349 -8.85 33.23 6.99
CA ALA A 349 -9.55 34.25 7.73
C ALA A 349 -10.73 33.69 8.53
N GLU A 350 -11.43 32.69 7.99
CA GLU A 350 -12.46 31.95 8.72
C GLU A 350 -11.86 31.19 9.92
N LEU A 351 -10.77 30.43 9.73
CA LEU A 351 -10.12 29.71 10.82
C LEU A 351 -9.62 30.66 11.93
N VAL A 352 -9.10 31.82 11.54
CA VAL A 352 -8.70 32.86 12.48
C VAL A 352 -9.91 33.35 13.28
N ARG A 353 -11.02 33.71 12.62
CA ARG A 353 -12.24 34.16 13.31
C ARG A 353 -12.74 33.09 14.29
N HIS A 354 -12.73 31.83 13.90
CA HIS A 354 -13.08 30.72 14.79
C HIS A 354 -12.14 30.63 16.00
N THR A 355 -10.84 30.77 15.79
CA THR A 355 -9.82 30.73 16.85
C THR A 355 -9.98 31.90 17.82
N GLU A 356 -10.09 33.13 17.32
CA GLU A 356 -10.29 34.34 18.14
C GLU A 356 -11.61 34.26 18.94
N THR A 357 -12.63 33.58 18.41
CA THR A 357 -13.92 33.38 19.10
C THR A 357 -13.85 32.30 20.18
N GLN A 358 -13.27 31.13 19.89
CA GLN A 358 -13.24 29.98 20.79
C GLN A 358 -12.11 30.06 21.83
N TYR A 359 -11.02 30.76 21.50
CA TYR A 359 -9.83 30.93 22.33
C TYR A 359 -9.45 32.42 22.42
N PRO A 360 -10.31 33.29 22.99
CA PRO A 360 -10.08 34.74 23.04
C PRO A 360 -8.82 35.16 23.82
N GLN A 361 -8.29 34.29 24.67
CA GLN A 361 -7.02 34.48 25.37
C GLN A 361 -5.77 34.18 24.51
N GLY A 362 -5.96 33.57 23.34
CA GLY A 362 -4.89 33.26 22.40
C GLY A 362 -4.41 34.51 21.65
N LEU A 363 -3.10 34.60 21.48
CA LEU A 363 -2.43 35.62 20.66
C LEU A 363 -2.40 35.13 19.21
N VAL A 364 -3.19 35.77 18.36
CA VAL A 364 -3.31 35.42 16.94
C VAL A 364 -2.39 36.30 16.10
N ARG A 365 -1.57 35.66 15.25
CA ARG A 365 -0.70 36.32 14.27
C ARG A 365 -1.09 35.89 12.86
N LYS A 366 -1.34 36.87 12.01
CA LYS A 366 -1.73 36.69 10.61
C LYS A 366 -0.53 37.00 9.71
N ILE A 367 -0.22 36.10 8.77
CA ILE A 367 0.83 36.24 7.77
C ILE A 367 0.20 35.95 6.41
N TYR A 368 -0.44 36.95 5.82
CA TYR A 368 -1.08 36.82 4.50
C TYR A 368 -0.11 37.30 3.44
N ALA A 369 0.20 36.47 2.44
CA ALA A 369 1.23 36.76 1.45
C ALA A 369 1.01 38.11 0.74
N ASP A 370 -0.23 38.42 0.36
CA ASP A 370 -0.63 39.67 -0.31
C ASP A 370 -0.45 40.94 0.56
N ALA A 371 -0.13 40.80 1.84
CA ALA A 371 0.25 41.90 2.72
C ALA A 371 1.76 42.22 2.70
N TYR A 372 2.55 41.46 1.93
CA TYR A 372 4.00 41.60 1.81
C TYR A 372 4.41 41.83 0.34
N GLU A 373 5.59 42.40 0.12
CA GLU A 373 6.10 42.65 -1.23
C GLU A 373 6.50 41.35 -1.93
N GLN A 374 5.97 41.15 -3.14
CA GLN A 374 6.35 40.03 -4.01
C GLN A 374 7.59 40.39 -4.82
N GLU A 375 8.64 39.57 -4.71
CA GLU A 375 9.85 39.71 -5.52
C GLU A 375 9.82 38.77 -6.73
N SER A 376 9.96 39.33 -7.94
CA SER A 376 10.10 38.53 -9.16
C SER A 376 11.56 38.13 -9.40
N ARG A 377 11.83 36.83 -9.51
CA ARG A 377 13.15 36.27 -9.82
C ARG A 377 13.06 35.31 -11.02
N PRO A 378 14.18 34.99 -11.72
CA PRO A 378 14.17 34.05 -12.85
C PRO A 378 13.59 32.65 -12.53
N GLY A 379 13.59 32.24 -11.25
CA GLY A 379 12.98 30.99 -10.76
C GLY A 379 11.52 31.12 -10.29
N GLY A 380 10.86 32.24 -10.60
CA GLY A 380 9.49 32.55 -10.18
C GLY A 380 9.40 33.60 -9.07
N ALA A 381 8.18 34.05 -8.81
CA ALA A 381 7.86 34.99 -7.75
C ALA A 381 8.10 34.39 -6.36
N ARG A 382 8.52 35.21 -5.39
CA ARG A 382 8.79 34.80 -4.00
C ARG A 382 8.36 35.90 -3.03
N TYR A 383 8.09 35.50 -1.79
CA TYR A 383 7.81 36.40 -0.66
C TYR A 383 8.86 36.24 0.45
N PRO A 384 10.06 36.83 0.35
CA PRO A 384 11.11 36.66 1.37
C PRO A 384 10.68 37.11 2.77
N ALA A 385 9.95 38.21 2.88
CA ALA A 385 9.45 38.72 4.16
C ALA A 385 8.44 37.76 4.83
N VAL A 386 7.63 37.04 4.05
CA VAL A 386 6.74 35.99 4.56
C VAL A 386 7.57 34.84 5.14
N ASN A 387 8.58 34.36 4.40
CA ASN A 387 9.48 33.30 4.86
C ASN A 387 10.21 33.69 6.15
N ASP A 388 10.73 34.92 6.22
CA ASP A 388 11.39 35.45 7.41
C ASP A 388 10.42 35.51 8.61
N ARG A 389 9.17 35.90 8.37
CA ARG A 389 8.15 35.96 9.42
C ARG A 389 7.78 34.57 9.94
N ILE A 390 7.59 33.59 9.05
CA ILE A 390 7.35 32.18 9.41
C ILE A 390 8.51 31.64 10.25
N ASN A 391 9.75 31.81 9.77
CA ASN A 391 10.96 31.33 10.48
C ASN A 391 11.10 31.96 11.86
N ARG A 392 10.83 33.27 11.97
CA ARG A 392 10.86 33.97 13.26
C ARG A 392 9.79 33.45 14.20
N SER A 393 8.56 33.25 13.73
CA SER A 393 7.47 32.68 14.53
C SER A 393 7.79 31.27 15.05
N MET A 394 8.44 30.43 14.23
CA MET A 394 8.90 29.11 14.67
C MET A 394 10.00 29.20 15.75
N GLN A 395 10.93 30.16 15.63
CA GLN A 395 12.01 30.37 16.60
C GLN A 395 11.54 30.98 17.92
N GLU A 396 10.60 31.93 17.86
CA GLU A 396 9.95 32.55 19.02
C GLU A 396 9.05 31.53 19.76
N GLY A 397 8.51 30.56 19.02
CA GLY A 397 7.66 29.49 19.50
C GLY A 397 6.18 29.81 19.39
N CYS A 398 5.42 28.89 18.80
CA CYS A 398 3.97 28.95 18.70
C CYS A 398 3.34 27.59 19.03
N LEU A 399 2.12 27.58 19.56
CA LEU A 399 1.35 26.36 19.80
C LEU A 399 0.86 25.75 18.50
N VAL A 400 0.33 26.61 17.62
CA VAL A 400 -0.23 26.24 16.32
C VAL A 400 0.37 27.15 15.26
N MET A 401 0.82 26.54 14.18
CA MET A 401 1.06 27.20 12.91
C MET A 401 0.21 26.50 11.85
N ALA A 402 -0.72 27.23 11.23
CA ALA A 402 -1.57 26.75 10.17
C ALA A 402 -1.22 27.46 8.86
N TYR A 403 -1.05 26.71 7.79
CA TYR A 403 -0.79 27.22 6.44
C TYR A 403 -1.90 26.78 5.51
N MET A 404 -2.48 27.73 4.78
CA MET A 404 -3.45 27.50 3.72
C MET A 404 -2.85 28.04 2.42
N GLY A 405 -2.68 27.17 1.44
CA GLY A 405 -2.02 27.54 0.20
C GLY A 405 -1.42 26.36 -0.53
N HIS A 406 -0.67 26.67 -1.58
CA HIS A 406 0.05 25.66 -2.35
C HIS A 406 1.22 25.08 -1.56
N GLY A 407 1.39 23.77 -1.64
CA GLY A 407 2.53 23.05 -1.09
C GLY A 407 3.31 22.35 -2.20
N GLY A 408 4.63 22.36 -2.10
CA GLY A 408 5.55 21.64 -2.98
C GLY A 408 6.81 21.26 -2.22
N VAL A 409 7.62 20.37 -2.80
CA VAL A 409 8.90 19.92 -2.24
C VAL A 409 10.06 20.63 -2.91
#